data_AF-A0A4Q7VWP8-F1
#
_entry.id   AF-A0A4Q7VWP8-F1
#
_cell.length_a   1.000
_cell.length_b   1.000
_cell.length_c   1.000
_cell.angle_alpha   90.00
_cell.angle_beta   90.00
_cell.angle_gamma   90.00
#
_symmetry.space_group_name_H-M   'P 1'
#
loop_
_entity.id
_entity.type
_entity.pdbx_description
1 polymer ?
#
loop_
_entity_poly.entity_id
_entity_poly.type
_entity_poly.pdbx_seq_one_letter_code
_entity_poly.pdbx_strand_id
1 'polypeptide(L)'
;MLGFRSAVLALALFGSGMAQAAVTTVPIAGDVGASTGGSGATFSGLVSYDDSTSVLSVTLRNESPSSLGGYLTAFAFNAPAAASLSFASATLGSFSTFLTGPNTAPFNGFEYGVGVGSPYNGGGAPSAGLSIGAAATWTFNVSGGLFDADDFLSAGGENKSAVFLTRFRGFANGGSDKVPATVVPEPASYALMLAGLAALGFGARRRQR
;
A
#
# COMPACT_ATOMS: atom_id res chain seq x y z
N MET A 1 -2.72 73.73 3.04
CA MET A 1 -2.23 72.71 2.07
C MET A 1 -2.64 71.34 2.60
N LEU A 2 -3.70 70.78 2.00
CA LEU A 2 -4.16 69.40 2.24
C LEU A 2 -3.38 68.46 1.30
N GLY A 3 -3.02 67.27 1.77
CA GLY A 3 -2.35 66.29 0.92
C GLY A 3 -2.26 64.87 1.48
N PHE A 4 -3.38 64.14 1.42
CA PHE A 4 -3.51 62.68 1.24
C PHE A 4 -2.79 61.71 2.19
N ARG A 5 -3.58 61.11 3.10
CA ARG A 5 -3.32 59.82 3.73
C ARG A 5 -3.84 58.70 2.82
N SER A 6 -2.96 57.91 2.22
CA SER A 6 -3.36 56.69 1.48
C SER A 6 -3.31 55.48 2.41
N ALA A 7 -4.48 54.99 2.80
CA ALA A 7 -4.64 53.74 3.52
C ALA A 7 -4.64 52.58 2.50
N VAL A 8 -3.70 51.64 2.64
CA VAL A 8 -3.69 50.39 1.87
C VAL A 8 -4.57 49.38 2.59
N LEU A 9 -5.73 49.08 2.00
CA LEU A 9 -6.66 48.07 2.46
C LEU A 9 -6.20 46.69 1.93
N ALA A 10 -5.61 45.87 2.80
CA ALA A 10 -5.26 44.49 2.45
C ALA A 10 -6.49 43.59 2.63
N LEU A 11 -7.06 43.14 1.51
CA LEU A 11 -8.18 42.21 1.46
C LEU A 11 -7.67 40.79 1.74
N ALA A 12 -7.88 40.29 2.97
CA ALA A 12 -7.63 38.89 3.31
C ALA A 12 -8.77 38.01 2.79
N LEU A 13 -8.59 37.42 1.60
CA LEU A 13 -9.46 36.36 1.08
C LEU A 13 -9.21 35.08 1.88
N PHE A 14 -10.04 34.85 2.90
CA PHE A 14 -10.17 33.52 3.51
C PHE A 14 -10.91 32.62 2.52
N GLY A 15 -10.15 31.91 1.68
CA GLY A 15 -10.68 30.81 0.89
C GLY A 15 -11.15 29.71 1.83
N SER A 16 -12.46 29.48 1.91
CA SER A 16 -13.04 28.28 2.50
C SER A 16 -12.53 27.08 1.70
N GLY A 17 -11.46 26.45 2.17
CA GLY A 17 -10.96 25.20 1.63
C GLY A 17 -12.04 24.15 1.78
N MET A 18 -12.67 23.76 0.67
CA MET A 18 -13.44 22.54 0.66
C MET A 18 -12.46 21.43 1.04
N ALA A 19 -12.75 20.67 2.10
CA ALA A 19 -12.01 19.45 2.40
C ALA A 19 -12.16 18.56 1.18
N GLN A 20 -11.14 18.55 0.33
CA GLN A 20 -11.10 17.69 -0.83
C GLN A 20 -11.02 16.27 -0.29
N ALA A 21 -12.01 15.44 -0.64
CA ALA A 21 -11.95 14.00 -0.44
C ALA A 21 -10.55 13.50 -0.81
N ALA A 22 -9.85 12.99 0.19
CA ALA A 22 -8.44 12.68 0.08
C ALA A 22 -8.31 11.19 -0.21
N VAL A 23 -8.01 10.86 -1.46
CA VAL A 23 -7.47 9.54 -1.76
C VAL A 23 -6.04 9.53 -1.26
N THR A 24 -5.78 8.74 -0.23
CA THR A 24 -4.42 8.49 0.26
C THR A 24 -3.90 7.20 -0.37
N THR A 25 -2.64 7.21 -0.78
CA THR A 25 -1.98 6.06 -1.41
C THR A 25 -0.64 5.84 -0.76
N VAL A 26 -0.32 4.57 -0.49
CA VAL A 26 0.94 4.15 0.12
C VAL A 26 1.57 3.09 -0.78
N PRO A 27 2.76 3.33 -1.35
CA PRO A 27 3.46 2.31 -2.11
C PRO A 27 4.09 1.28 -1.19
N ILE A 28 4.02 0.01 -1.61
CA ILE A 28 4.62 -1.11 -0.92
C ILE A 28 5.45 -1.95 -1.90
N ALA A 29 6.49 -2.61 -1.39
CA ALA A 29 7.31 -3.53 -2.17
C ALA A 29 7.68 -4.76 -1.32
N GLY A 30 7.92 -5.88 -1.98
CA GLY A 30 8.35 -7.11 -1.33
C GLY A 30 9.77 -6.99 -0.75
N ASP A 31 9.91 -7.26 0.55
CA ASP A 31 11.20 -7.43 1.21
C ASP A 31 11.69 -8.87 1.05
N VAL A 32 12.50 -9.05 0.02
CA VAL A 32 13.12 -10.35 -0.31
C VAL A 32 14.05 -10.83 0.82
N GLY A 33 14.67 -9.92 1.57
CA GLY A 33 15.59 -10.26 2.66
C GLY A 33 14.87 -10.84 3.88
N ALA A 34 13.61 -10.46 4.08
CA ALA A 34 12.75 -10.98 5.14
C ALA A 34 11.85 -12.15 4.68
N SER A 35 12.05 -12.69 3.47
CA SER A 35 11.26 -13.83 2.99
C SER A 35 11.64 -15.14 3.69
N THR A 36 10.69 -16.08 3.77
CA THR A 36 10.93 -17.38 4.43
C THR A 36 11.68 -18.38 3.58
N GLY A 37 11.59 -18.27 2.26
CA GLY A 37 12.11 -19.23 1.30
C GLY A 37 13.35 -18.75 0.54
N GLY A 38 13.74 -17.47 0.68
CA GLY A 38 14.89 -16.91 -0.02
C GLY A 38 14.83 -17.08 -1.54
N SER A 39 13.62 -17.14 -2.11
CA SER A 39 13.42 -17.57 -3.50
C SER A 39 13.78 -16.51 -4.53
N GLY A 40 13.90 -15.25 -4.11
CA GLY A 40 13.96 -14.10 -5.01
C GLY A 40 12.60 -13.67 -5.59
N ALA A 41 11.50 -14.30 -5.16
CA ALA A 41 10.15 -13.82 -5.48
C ALA A 41 9.92 -12.42 -4.90
N THR A 42 9.30 -11.54 -5.67
CA THR A 42 9.04 -10.16 -5.24
C THR A 42 7.83 -9.57 -5.95
N PHE A 43 7.35 -8.44 -5.44
CA PHE A 43 6.23 -7.68 -5.95
C PHE A 43 6.41 -6.19 -5.68
N SER A 44 5.69 -5.38 -6.45
CA SER A 44 5.40 -3.99 -6.14
C SER A 44 3.89 -3.82 -5.97
N GLY A 45 3.47 -2.80 -5.23
CA GLY A 45 2.05 -2.56 -5.01
C GLY A 45 1.72 -1.17 -4.49
N LEU A 46 0.42 -0.90 -4.49
CA LEU A 46 -0.19 0.32 -3.96
C LEU A 46 -1.35 -0.08 -3.05
N VAL A 47 -1.40 0.48 -1.86
CA VAL A 47 -2.58 0.47 -1.00
C VAL A 47 -3.17 1.86 -1.05
N SER A 48 -4.42 1.97 -1.49
CA SER A 48 -5.11 3.26 -1.61
C SER A 48 -6.43 3.22 -0.87
N TYR A 49 -6.75 4.29 -0.15
CA TYR A 49 -8.02 4.44 0.52
C TYR A 49 -8.71 5.72 0.04
N ASP A 50 -9.96 5.60 -0.40
CA ASP A 50 -10.82 6.70 -0.77
C ASP A 50 -11.83 6.93 0.36
N ASP A 51 -11.64 8.01 1.12
CA ASP A 51 -12.48 8.39 2.25
C ASP A 51 -13.93 8.71 1.84
N SER A 52 -14.12 9.24 0.64
CA SER A 52 -15.42 9.67 0.13
C SER A 52 -16.34 8.50 -0.23
N THR A 53 -15.74 7.40 -0.66
CA THR A 53 -16.47 6.17 -1.00
C THR A 53 -16.28 5.07 0.04
N SER A 54 -15.40 5.29 1.02
CA SER A 54 -14.97 4.30 2.01
C SER A 54 -14.47 3.01 1.35
N VAL A 55 -13.71 3.14 0.27
CA VAL A 55 -13.17 2.01 -0.51
C VAL A 55 -11.66 1.89 -0.29
N LEU A 56 -11.23 0.71 0.17
CA LEU A 56 -9.84 0.31 0.17
C LEU A 56 -9.54 -0.44 -1.14
N SER A 57 -8.49 -0.03 -1.83
CA SER A 57 -7.97 -0.69 -3.03
C SER A 57 -6.55 -1.15 -2.78
N VAL A 58 -6.28 -2.42 -3.07
CA VAL A 58 -4.94 -3.01 -3.06
C VAL A 58 -4.61 -3.39 -4.48
N THR A 59 -3.55 -2.81 -5.05
CA THR A 59 -3.03 -3.18 -6.36
C THR A 59 -1.67 -3.83 -6.19
N LEU A 60 -1.47 -5.02 -6.75
CA LEU A 60 -0.19 -5.72 -6.73
C LEU A 60 0.26 -6.04 -8.15
N ARG A 61 1.57 -6.01 -8.36
CA ARG A 61 2.26 -6.50 -9.55
C ARG A 61 3.27 -7.56 -9.16
N ASN A 62 3.21 -8.72 -9.81
CA ASN A 62 4.22 -9.76 -9.61
C ASN A 62 5.48 -9.40 -10.40
N GLU A 63 6.58 -9.13 -9.69
CA GLU A 63 7.86 -8.70 -10.27
C GLU A 63 8.94 -9.78 -10.14
N SER A 64 8.54 -11.01 -9.82
CA SER A 64 9.47 -12.13 -9.69
C SER A 64 10.23 -12.39 -11.00
N PRO A 65 11.50 -12.83 -10.95
CA PRO A 65 12.24 -13.22 -12.15
C PRO A 65 11.52 -14.33 -12.93
N SER A 66 11.43 -14.21 -14.26
CA SER A 66 10.74 -15.21 -15.10
C SER A 66 11.30 -16.63 -14.95
N SER A 67 12.59 -16.76 -14.66
CA SER A 67 13.27 -18.04 -14.39
C SER A 67 12.75 -18.76 -13.14
N LEU A 68 12.12 -18.05 -12.20
CA LEU A 68 11.55 -18.64 -10.99
C LEU A 68 10.23 -19.37 -11.29
N GLY A 69 9.47 -18.89 -12.29
CA GLY A 69 8.12 -19.35 -12.59
C GLY A 69 7.11 -19.03 -11.48
N GLY A 70 5.94 -19.64 -11.55
CA GLY A 70 4.89 -19.53 -10.52
C GLY A 70 4.08 -18.23 -10.54
N TYR A 71 3.36 -18.02 -9.43
CA TYR A 71 2.33 -16.99 -9.30
C TYR A 71 2.36 -16.37 -7.89
N LEU A 72 1.94 -15.12 -7.78
CA LEU A 72 1.47 -14.55 -6.53
C LEU A 72 0.02 -15.05 -6.33
N THR A 73 -0.22 -15.78 -5.25
CA THR A 73 -1.48 -16.53 -5.04
C THR A 73 -2.28 -16.10 -3.82
N ALA A 74 -1.69 -15.28 -2.95
CA ALA A 74 -2.39 -14.72 -1.79
C ALA A 74 -1.72 -13.44 -1.30
N PHE A 75 -2.46 -12.58 -0.61
CA PHE A 75 -1.91 -11.53 0.22
C PHE A 75 -2.75 -11.27 1.48
N ALA A 76 -2.08 -10.94 2.58
CA ALA A 76 -2.67 -10.73 3.90
C ALA A 76 -2.22 -9.39 4.46
N PHE A 77 -3.11 -8.74 5.21
CA PHE A 77 -2.91 -7.40 5.75
C PHE A 77 -3.75 -7.22 7.03
N ASN A 78 -3.48 -6.15 7.75
CA ASN A 78 -4.24 -5.77 8.94
C ASN A 78 -5.12 -4.56 8.63
N ALA A 79 -6.17 -4.37 9.41
CA ALA A 79 -6.93 -3.14 9.37
C ALA A 79 -6.88 -2.46 10.74
N PRO A 80 -7.21 -1.16 10.82
CA PRO A 80 -7.41 -0.49 12.09
C PRO A 80 -8.46 -1.22 12.92
N ALA A 81 -8.32 -1.25 14.25
CA ALA A 81 -9.24 -2.00 15.12
C ALA A 81 -10.72 -1.57 14.99
N ALA A 82 -10.97 -0.32 14.59
CA ALA A 82 -12.33 0.19 14.34
C ALA A 82 -12.85 -0.16 12.93
N ALA A 83 -12.00 -0.57 12.00
CA ALA A 83 -12.37 -0.87 10.63
C ALA A 83 -12.97 -2.27 10.50
N SER A 84 -14.00 -2.38 9.66
CA SER A 84 -14.54 -3.66 9.19
C SER A 84 -14.55 -3.69 7.67
N LEU A 85 -13.99 -4.75 7.10
CA LEU A 85 -13.85 -4.91 5.66
C LEU A 85 -14.78 -5.98 5.12
N SER A 86 -15.35 -5.69 3.95
CA SER A 86 -16.01 -6.69 3.10
C SER A 86 -15.39 -6.67 1.71
N PHE A 87 -15.13 -7.85 1.15
CA PHE A 87 -14.61 -7.97 -0.20
C PHE A 87 -15.65 -7.51 -1.22
N ALA A 88 -15.27 -6.57 -2.08
CA ALA A 88 -16.15 -6.03 -3.11
C ALA A 88 -15.85 -6.65 -4.48
N SER A 89 -14.60 -6.58 -4.94
CA SER A 89 -14.24 -7.12 -6.25
C SER A 89 -12.74 -7.40 -6.40
N ALA A 90 -12.40 -8.16 -7.45
CA ALA A 90 -11.03 -8.34 -7.93
C ALA A 90 -11.01 -8.26 -9.46
N THR A 91 -9.98 -7.65 -10.04
CA THR A 91 -9.77 -7.71 -11.49
C THR A 91 -9.34 -9.10 -11.96
N LEU A 92 -8.78 -9.92 -11.06
CA LEU A 92 -8.43 -11.32 -11.28
C LEU A 92 -9.40 -12.24 -10.55
N GLY A 93 -10.44 -12.72 -11.24
CA GLY A 93 -11.55 -13.47 -10.61
C GLY A 93 -11.16 -14.76 -9.89
N SER A 94 -10.10 -15.45 -10.33
CA SER A 94 -9.59 -16.66 -9.65
C SER A 94 -8.91 -16.37 -8.30
N PHE A 95 -8.58 -15.11 -8.05
CA PHE A 95 -7.93 -14.62 -6.85
C PHE A 95 -8.94 -13.77 -6.05
N SER A 96 -9.97 -14.42 -5.52
CA SER A 96 -11.13 -13.75 -4.88
C SER A 96 -11.55 -14.37 -3.56
N THR A 97 -10.86 -15.40 -3.07
CA THR A 97 -11.18 -16.02 -1.78
C THR A 97 -10.79 -15.08 -0.63
N PHE A 98 -11.76 -14.36 -0.07
CA PHE A 98 -11.58 -13.49 1.09
C PHE A 98 -11.59 -14.29 2.39
N LEU A 99 -10.65 -14.00 3.28
CA LEU A 99 -10.44 -14.70 4.53
C LEU A 99 -10.33 -13.70 5.68
N THR A 100 -10.88 -14.09 6.83
CA THR A 100 -10.64 -13.45 8.12
C THR A 100 -9.75 -14.36 8.98
N GLY A 101 -8.75 -13.78 9.64
CA GLY A 101 -7.74 -14.49 10.42
C GLY A 101 -6.95 -15.55 9.64
N PRO A 102 -6.37 -15.24 8.46
CA PRO A 102 -5.62 -16.24 7.69
C PRO A 102 -4.42 -16.76 8.47
N ASN A 103 -4.28 -18.09 8.54
CA ASN A 103 -3.08 -18.73 9.09
C ASN A 103 -1.88 -18.47 8.16
N THR A 104 -0.97 -17.63 8.61
CA THR A 104 0.12 -17.03 7.84
C THR A 104 1.48 -17.41 8.43
N ALA A 105 1.57 -18.56 9.11
CA ALA A 105 2.80 -19.00 9.75
C ALA A 105 4.02 -18.96 8.79
N PRO A 106 5.20 -18.52 9.26
CA PRO A 106 5.51 -18.14 10.64
C PRO A 106 5.11 -16.71 11.04
N PHE A 107 4.72 -15.85 10.08
CA PHE A 107 4.43 -14.44 10.36
C PHE A 107 3.22 -14.26 11.28
N ASN A 108 2.11 -14.96 10.99
CA ASN A 108 0.87 -14.92 11.77
C ASN A 108 0.32 -13.50 12.04
N GLY A 109 -0.79 -13.42 12.78
CA GLY A 109 -1.34 -12.16 13.26
C GLY A 109 -2.12 -11.35 12.21
N PHE A 110 -2.16 -11.74 10.94
CA PHE A 110 -2.95 -11.02 9.95
C PHE A 110 -4.45 -11.17 10.17
N GLU A 111 -5.19 -10.07 10.02
CA GLU A 111 -6.65 -10.03 10.22
C GLU A 111 -7.42 -10.40 8.96
N TYR A 112 -6.92 -9.95 7.81
CA TYR A 112 -7.57 -10.15 6.52
C TYR A 112 -6.60 -10.74 5.52
N GLY A 113 -7.15 -11.45 4.54
CA GLY A 113 -6.40 -11.84 3.36
C GLY A 113 -7.28 -12.20 2.19
N VAL A 114 -6.70 -12.17 1.00
CA VAL A 114 -7.31 -12.68 -0.22
C VAL A 114 -6.38 -13.73 -0.82
N GLY A 115 -6.94 -14.72 -1.50
CA GLY A 115 -6.13 -15.69 -2.22
C GLY A 115 -6.89 -16.56 -3.21
N VAL A 116 -6.16 -17.54 -3.73
CA VAL A 116 -6.68 -18.63 -4.57
C VAL A 116 -6.87 -19.86 -3.68
N GLY A 117 -8.13 -20.29 -3.47
CA GLY A 117 -8.45 -21.52 -2.74
C GLY A 117 -8.01 -21.49 -1.27
N SER A 118 -7.23 -22.48 -0.82
CA SER A 118 -6.59 -22.48 0.51
C SER A 118 -5.21 -21.78 0.41
N PRO A 119 -5.10 -20.48 0.76
CA PRO A 119 -4.06 -19.66 0.12
C PRO A 119 -2.70 -19.71 0.81
N TYR A 120 -2.66 -19.94 2.13
CA TYR A 120 -1.46 -19.73 2.93
C TYR A 120 -0.77 -21.01 3.42
N ASN A 121 -1.52 -22.11 3.45
CA ASN A 121 -1.05 -23.39 3.95
C ASN A 121 -0.96 -24.42 2.82
N GLY A 122 0.06 -25.26 2.89
CA GLY A 122 0.34 -26.31 1.92
C GLY A 122 1.30 -25.90 0.80
N GLY A 123 1.81 -26.94 0.12
CA GLY A 123 2.61 -26.84 -1.09
C GLY A 123 1.76 -27.00 -2.36
N GLY A 124 2.41 -27.17 -3.50
CA GLY A 124 1.77 -27.47 -4.78
C GLY A 124 2.01 -26.42 -5.86
N ALA A 125 1.62 -26.78 -7.07
CA ALA A 125 1.72 -25.97 -8.28
C ALA A 125 0.33 -25.45 -8.66
N PRO A 126 -0.13 -24.33 -8.06
CA PRO A 126 -1.41 -23.76 -8.43
C PRO A 126 -1.38 -23.39 -9.92
N SER A 127 -2.46 -23.72 -10.62
CA SER A 127 -2.69 -23.33 -12.02
C SER A 127 -3.27 -21.92 -12.15
N ALA A 128 -3.45 -21.21 -11.03
CA ALA A 128 -4.07 -19.89 -10.98
C ALA A 128 -3.36 -18.97 -9.98
N GLY A 129 -3.41 -17.67 -10.28
CA GLY A 129 -2.81 -16.61 -9.50
C GLY A 129 -2.35 -15.48 -10.41
N LEU A 130 -1.72 -14.46 -9.82
CA LEU A 130 -1.15 -13.35 -10.57
C LEU A 130 0.18 -13.77 -11.18
N SER A 131 0.20 -13.94 -12.50
CA SER A 131 1.39 -14.36 -13.25
C SER A 131 2.49 -13.31 -13.19
N ILE A 132 3.73 -13.73 -13.40
CA ILE A 132 4.88 -12.83 -13.50
C ILE A 132 4.62 -11.72 -14.53
N GLY A 133 4.93 -10.49 -14.16
CA GLY A 133 4.75 -9.29 -14.99
C GLY A 133 3.34 -8.70 -14.98
N ALA A 134 2.33 -9.45 -14.53
CA ALA A 134 0.94 -8.99 -14.47
C ALA A 134 0.65 -8.19 -13.20
N ALA A 135 -0.38 -7.35 -13.27
CA ALA A 135 -0.93 -6.60 -12.14
C ALA A 135 -2.43 -6.86 -11.98
N ALA A 136 -2.90 -6.80 -10.73
CA ALA A 136 -4.32 -6.91 -10.41
C ALA A 136 -4.68 -6.02 -9.22
N THR A 137 -5.96 -5.67 -9.14
CA THR A 137 -6.52 -4.83 -8.07
C THR A 137 -7.64 -5.56 -7.36
N TRP A 138 -7.65 -5.45 -6.04
CA TRP A 138 -8.70 -5.94 -5.15
C TRP A 138 -9.30 -4.75 -4.41
N THR A 139 -10.63 -4.70 -4.37
CA THR A 139 -11.36 -3.63 -3.67
C THR A 139 -12.17 -4.19 -2.52
N PHE A 140 -12.23 -3.41 -1.45
CA PHE A 140 -12.95 -3.73 -0.23
C PHE A 140 -13.80 -2.52 0.17
N ASN A 141 -15.03 -2.76 0.59
CA ASN A 141 -15.81 -1.74 1.28
C ASN A 141 -15.38 -1.73 2.74
N VAL A 142 -15.07 -0.54 3.25
CA VAL A 142 -14.66 -0.31 4.63
C VAL A 142 -15.80 0.37 5.37
N SER A 143 -16.04 -0.03 6.61
CA SER A 143 -16.89 0.69 7.55
C SER A 143 -16.20 0.85 8.90
N GLY A 144 -16.72 1.74 9.75
CA GLY A 144 -16.29 1.87 11.14
C GLY A 144 -15.42 3.09 11.49
N GLY A 145 -15.17 4.00 10.55
CA GLY A 145 -14.45 5.25 10.85
C GLY A 145 -13.99 6.01 9.62
N LEU A 146 -13.26 7.10 9.88
CA LEU A 146 -12.42 7.78 8.90
C LEU A 146 -11.00 7.20 9.05
N PHE A 147 -10.40 6.83 7.93
CA PHE A 147 -9.09 6.20 7.87
C PHE A 147 -8.28 6.83 6.74
N ASP A 148 -6.98 6.58 6.77
CA ASP A 148 -6.06 6.77 5.65
C ASP A 148 -5.45 5.43 5.23
N ALA A 149 -4.85 5.37 4.04
CA ALA A 149 -4.19 4.16 3.54
C ALA A 149 -3.08 3.64 4.48
N ASP A 150 -2.39 4.53 5.19
CA ASP A 150 -1.37 4.19 6.20
C ASP A 150 -1.96 3.43 7.40
N ASP A 151 -3.23 3.65 7.74
CA ASP A 151 -3.87 2.96 8.86
C ASP A 151 -4.01 1.44 8.58
N PHE A 152 -4.13 1.05 7.32
CA PHE A 152 -4.15 -0.36 6.88
C PHE A 152 -2.75 -0.99 6.77
N LEU A 153 -1.69 -0.20 6.96
CA LEU A 153 -0.30 -0.63 6.93
C LEU A 153 0.43 -0.40 8.26
N SER A 154 -0.23 0.18 9.26
CA SER A 154 0.34 0.42 10.59
C SER A 154 -0.26 -0.47 11.69
N ALA A 155 -1.39 -1.13 11.41
CA ALA A 155 -2.17 -1.93 12.36
C ALA A 155 -1.55 -3.29 12.78
N GLY A 156 -0.23 -3.45 12.66
CA GLY A 156 0.46 -4.62 13.21
C GLY A 156 0.63 -4.47 14.71
N GLY A 157 -0.21 -5.12 15.52
CA GLY A 157 -0.02 -5.19 16.98
C GLY A 157 1.38 -5.67 17.38
N GLU A 158 1.76 -5.49 18.65
CA GLU A 158 3.13 -5.53 19.23
C GLU A 158 4.02 -6.75 18.93
N ASN A 159 3.54 -7.76 18.19
CA ASN A 159 4.26 -8.98 17.84
C ASN A 159 4.28 -9.33 16.33
N LYS A 160 3.90 -8.41 15.43
CA LYS A 160 3.84 -8.72 13.99
C LYS A 160 5.11 -8.30 13.26
N SER A 161 5.77 -9.25 12.61
CA SER A 161 7.01 -9.04 11.84
C SER A 161 6.78 -8.42 10.46
N ALA A 162 5.53 -8.23 10.02
CA ALA A 162 5.20 -7.63 8.74
C ALA A 162 3.81 -6.96 8.75
N VAL A 163 3.68 -5.86 8.01
CA VAL A 163 2.44 -5.08 7.88
C VAL A 163 1.53 -5.58 6.75
N PHE A 164 2.15 -6.21 5.76
CA PHE A 164 1.51 -6.81 4.61
C PHE A 164 2.35 -8.03 4.20
N LEU A 165 1.71 -9.10 3.75
CA LEU A 165 2.37 -10.35 3.41
C LEU A 165 1.82 -10.88 2.10
N THR A 166 2.69 -11.30 1.19
CA THR A 166 2.28 -12.00 -0.03
C THR A 166 2.72 -13.45 0.00
N ARG A 167 1.99 -14.30 -0.71
CA ARG A 167 2.30 -15.71 -0.92
C ARG A 167 2.58 -15.96 -2.39
N PHE A 168 3.71 -16.60 -2.65
CA PHE A 168 4.09 -17.11 -3.96
C PHE A 168 4.13 -18.63 -3.97
N ARG A 169 3.62 -19.23 -5.04
CA ARG A 169 3.55 -20.70 -5.21
C ARG A 169 3.73 -21.08 -6.67
N GLY A 170 4.04 -22.36 -6.91
CA GLY A 170 4.14 -22.93 -8.25
C GLY A 170 5.42 -22.55 -8.98
N PHE A 171 6.50 -22.32 -8.23
CA PHE A 171 7.81 -22.11 -8.82
C PHE A 171 8.22 -23.32 -9.67
N ALA A 172 9.14 -23.11 -10.61
CA ALA A 172 9.62 -24.15 -11.52
C ALA A 172 10.23 -25.36 -10.78
N ASN A 173 10.77 -25.15 -9.58
CA ASN A 173 11.29 -26.20 -8.71
C ASN A 173 10.23 -26.85 -7.79
N GLY A 174 8.94 -26.53 -7.97
CA GLY A 174 7.85 -26.96 -7.10
C GLY A 174 7.76 -26.23 -5.76
N GLY A 175 8.65 -25.25 -5.54
CA GLY A 175 8.76 -24.48 -4.31
C GLY A 175 7.70 -23.39 -4.15
N SER A 176 7.86 -22.63 -3.08
CA SER A 176 6.94 -21.56 -2.70
C SER A 176 7.62 -20.61 -1.71
N ASP A 177 7.15 -19.37 -1.61
CA ASP A 177 7.68 -18.39 -0.66
C ASP A 177 6.57 -17.52 -0.05
N LYS A 178 6.85 -16.92 1.11
CA LYS A 178 6.06 -15.86 1.73
C LYS A 178 6.98 -14.65 1.88
N VAL A 179 6.56 -13.54 1.29
CA VAL A 179 7.38 -12.33 1.16
C VAL A 179 6.65 -11.18 1.86
N PRO A 180 7.17 -10.67 2.98
CA PRO A 180 6.57 -9.52 3.66
C PRO A 180 6.79 -8.25 2.84
N ALA A 181 5.97 -7.23 3.06
CA ALA A 181 6.13 -5.93 2.42
C ALA A 181 6.81 -4.91 3.33
N THR A 182 7.54 -3.99 2.70
CA THR A 182 7.98 -2.72 3.30
C THR A 182 7.27 -1.56 2.63
N VAL A 183 6.94 -0.53 3.40
CA VAL A 183 6.45 0.75 2.86
C VAL A 183 7.59 1.45 2.14
N VAL A 184 7.34 1.87 0.91
CA VAL A 184 8.31 2.61 0.09
C VAL A 184 7.97 4.09 0.18
N PRO A 185 8.88 4.96 0.64
CA PRO A 185 8.61 6.39 0.66
C PRO A 185 8.42 6.93 -0.75
N GLU A 186 7.40 7.78 -0.94
CA GLU A 186 7.09 8.32 -2.27
C GLU A 186 8.25 9.15 -2.84
N PRO A 187 8.69 8.89 -4.09
CA PRO A 187 9.77 9.64 -4.72
C PRO A 187 9.52 11.15 -4.80
N ALA A 188 8.25 11.54 -4.94
CA ALA A 188 7.83 12.95 -5.05
C ALA A 188 8.09 13.73 -3.76
N SER A 189 7.93 13.10 -2.59
CA SER A 189 8.19 13.73 -1.29
C SER A 189 9.65 14.16 -1.16
N TYR A 190 10.58 13.35 -1.65
CA TYR A 190 11.99 13.73 -1.70
C TYR A 190 12.25 14.87 -2.67
N ALA A 191 11.63 14.82 -3.86
CA ALA A 191 11.80 15.88 -4.85
C ALA A 191 11.27 17.23 -4.33
N LEU A 192 10.11 17.25 -3.69
CA LEU A 192 9.52 18.46 -3.10
C LEU A 192 10.30 18.96 -1.89
N MET A 193 10.79 18.07 -1.02
CA MET A 193 11.66 18.44 0.08
C MET A 193 12.95 19.08 -0.45
N LEU A 194 13.60 18.47 -1.44
CA LEU A 194 14.81 19.02 -2.06
C LEU A 194 14.54 20.35 -2.77
N ALA A 195 13.42 20.49 -3.46
CA ALA A 195 13.00 21.74 -4.08
C ALA A 195 12.76 22.84 -3.02
N GLY A 196 12.11 22.50 -1.91
CA GLY A 196 11.88 23.42 -0.79
C GLY A 196 13.18 23.87 -0.14
N LEU A 197 14.10 22.95 0.14
CA LEU A 197 15.43 23.26 0.68
C LEU A 197 16.26 24.12 -0.29
N ALA A 198 16.20 23.82 -1.59
CA ALA A 198 16.86 24.63 -2.61
C ALA A 198 16.31 26.07 -2.62
N ALA A 199 14.99 26.24 -2.59
CA ALA A 199 14.34 27.56 -2.54
C ALA A 199 14.76 28.36 -1.29
N LEU A 200 14.81 27.70 -0.11
CA LEU A 200 15.28 28.33 1.13
C LEU A 200 16.76 28.74 1.04
N GLY A 201 17.62 27.89 0.48
CA GLY A 201 19.04 28.19 0.27
C GLY A 201 19.27 29.39 -0.66
N PHE A 202 18.55 29.46 -1.78
CA PHE A 202 18.60 30.62 -2.69
C PHE A 202 18.07 31.90 -2.03
N GLY A 203 17.01 31.80 -1.23
CA GLY A 203 16.46 32.92 -0.47
C GLY A 203 17.43 33.48 0.57
N ALA A 204 18.10 32.61 1.33
CA ALA A 204 19.08 33.01 2.34
C ALA A 204 20.29 33.72 1.72
N ARG A 205 20.81 33.21 0.58
CA ARG A 205 21.95 33.83 -0.12
C ARG A 205 21.64 35.23 -0.64
N ARG A 206 20.39 35.51 -1.04
CA ARG A 206 19.98 36.84 -1.48
C ARG A 206 19.95 37.87 -0.34
N ARG A 207 19.75 37.45 0.91
CA ARG A 207 19.71 38.37 2.06
C ARG A 207 21.10 38.77 2.58
N GLN A 208 22.14 38.06 2.17
CA GLN A 208 23.53 38.34 2.56
C GLN A 208 24.28 39.24 1.56
N ARG A 209 23.64 39.60 0.44
CA ARG A 209 24.15 40.56 -0.54
C ARG A 209 23.38 41.85 -0.43
#